data_AF-A0A925UXX0-F1
#
_entry.id   AF-A0A925UXX0-F1
#
_cell.length_a   1.000
_cell.length_b   1.000
_cell.length_c   1.000
_cell.angle_alpha   90.00
_cell.angle_beta   90.00
_cell.angle_gamma   90.00
#
_symmetry.space_group_name_H-M   'P 1'
#
loop_
_entity.id
_entity.type
_entity.pdbx_description
1 polymer ?
#
loop_
_entity_poly.entity_id
_entity_poly.type
_entity_poly.pdbx_seq_one_letter_code
_entity_poly.pdbx_strand_id
1 'polypeptide(L)'
;MALSAVFVTTAFAQVHPTAPSFSSRPGAAYTIYLNYAGFNFSGTWGGTTSPSGTPGITPAYTVDGDATAFSVAEVANIKNMWARTAEKFRAFNVNVTTIDPAVAAGQAGSDATRQAYYDSTAKLMHTVLGGSGGWSGGGGVSFIGVTENAYGTAGQNGGAGPGFHTNWGFSALAPNDLQFIGEVAAHENGHGLWLRHQSDFTGNTLSNTYSSGNGTGNNSYAPIMGNSYDSQRGTWRVGDTGSTNNKSTQNDVSVLLQANDGMLLVDDGVGHSLATATAMGVIGGNVDPTTTKGYIMPASSANPNPIGEANYTKDYFSFSASGAPVSLTLRDGSQYITPGAADPGATLKSRLRIFDSVGSLVGIGVLDGSTLFSTYNASLGAGTYFAEISSFGGLSHTGNFGTQLYYDMGSYFLTGSGVGAVPEPATMAALGLGVLALHRRRKSSK
;
A
#
# COMPACT_ATOMS: atom_id res chain seq x y z
N MET A 1 39.81 -31.31 43.60
CA MET A 1 39.62 -31.06 42.15
C MET A 1 38.14 -31.19 41.85
N ALA A 2 37.44 -30.07 41.68
CA ALA A 2 36.04 -30.07 41.25
C ALA A 2 36.03 -29.89 39.73
N LEU A 3 35.44 -30.85 39.02
CA LEU A 3 35.21 -30.78 37.58
C LEU A 3 34.04 -29.81 37.34
N SER A 4 34.31 -28.63 36.79
CA SER A 4 33.26 -27.77 36.23
C SER A 4 32.71 -28.44 34.96
N ALA A 5 31.44 -28.82 35.00
CA ALA A 5 30.69 -29.17 33.81
C ALA A 5 30.42 -27.89 33.01
N VAL A 6 31.13 -27.74 31.89
CA VAL A 6 30.80 -26.75 30.86
C VAL A 6 29.56 -27.26 30.16
N PHE A 7 28.40 -26.68 30.44
CA PHE A 7 27.23 -26.83 29.59
C PHE A 7 27.51 -26.09 28.28
N VAL A 8 27.94 -26.83 27.27
CA VAL A 8 27.85 -26.37 25.87
C VAL A 8 26.38 -26.42 25.51
N THR A 9 25.67 -25.31 25.69
CA THR A 9 24.39 -25.09 25.02
C THR A 9 24.69 -25.01 23.53
N THR A 10 24.50 -26.12 22.81
CA THR A 10 24.37 -26.08 21.36
C THR A 10 23.20 -25.15 21.05
N ALA A 11 23.49 -23.97 20.49
CA ALA A 11 22.46 -23.10 19.95
C ALA A 11 21.72 -23.90 18.87
N PHE A 12 20.49 -24.34 19.16
CA PHE A 12 19.62 -24.83 18.12
C PHE A 12 19.43 -23.69 17.13
N ALA A 13 19.68 -23.95 15.84
CA ALA A 13 19.33 -23.00 14.79
C ALA A 13 17.85 -22.66 14.95
N GLN A 14 17.53 -21.37 15.05
CA GLN A 14 16.14 -20.93 15.14
C GLN A 14 15.38 -21.46 13.92
N VAL A 15 14.32 -22.22 14.16
CA VAL A 15 13.43 -22.67 13.10
C VAL A 15 12.50 -21.52 12.79
N HIS A 16 12.66 -20.93 11.61
CA HIS A 16 11.76 -19.89 11.13
C HIS A 16 10.51 -20.53 10.51
N PRO A 17 9.29 -20.16 10.94
CA PRO A 17 8.07 -20.62 10.29
C PRO A 17 8.02 -20.11 8.84
N THR A 18 7.37 -20.87 7.96
CA THR A 18 7.20 -20.45 6.57
C THR A 18 6.03 -19.47 6.48
N ALA A 19 6.30 -18.21 6.15
CA ALA A 19 5.27 -17.19 5.95
C ALA A 19 4.43 -17.49 4.70
N PRO A 20 3.13 -17.15 4.70
CA PRO A 20 2.31 -17.22 3.49
C PRO A 20 2.86 -16.27 2.42
N SER A 21 2.85 -16.68 1.15
CA SER A 21 3.46 -15.94 0.04
C SER A 21 2.51 -14.92 -0.58
N PHE A 22 2.77 -13.63 -0.33
CA PHE A 22 2.02 -12.51 -0.88
C PHE A 22 2.95 -11.50 -1.54
N SER A 23 2.48 -10.85 -2.61
CA SER A 23 3.21 -9.80 -3.31
C SER A 23 2.24 -8.82 -3.94
N SER A 24 2.45 -7.52 -3.70
CA SER A 24 1.53 -6.47 -4.15
C SER A 24 1.76 -6.09 -5.61
N ARG A 25 3.01 -6.15 -6.06
CA ARG A 25 3.44 -5.76 -7.41
C ARG A 25 4.79 -6.42 -7.75
N PRO A 26 4.84 -7.73 -8.07
CA PRO A 26 6.08 -8.38 -8.47
C PRO A 26 6.80 -7.62 -9.60
N GLY A 27 8.11 -7.42 -9.48
CA GLY A 27 8.92 -6.72 -10.49
C GLY A 27 8.92 -5.19 -10.39
N ALA A 28 8.31 -4.62 -9.34
CA ALA A 28 8.42 -3.20 -9.06
C ALA A 28 9.87 -2.76 -8.78
N ALA A 29 10.16 -1.47 -8.98
CA ALA A 29 11.52 -0.91 -8.83
C ALA A 29 12.04 -1.00 -7.38
N TYR A 30 11.14 -0.86 -6.41
CA TYR A 30 11.44 -0.99 -4.98
C TYR A 30 10.75 -2.22 -4.39
N THR A 31 11.38 -2.88 -3.44
CA THR A 31 10.80 -3.99 -2.68
C THR A 31 10.86 -3.72 -1.18
N ILE A 32 9.73 -3.93 -0.51
CA ILE A 32 9.60 -3.98 0.94
C ILE A 32 9.26 -5.43 1.29
N TYR A 33 10.19 -6.11 1.97
CA TYR A 33 10.00 -7.46 2.47
C TYR A 33 9.52 -7.42 3.93
N LEU A 34 8.27 -7.84 4.15
CA LEU A 34 7.68 -8.00 5.49
C LEU A 34 7.98 -9.39 6.02
N ASN A 35 8.94 -9.48 6.94
CA ASN A 35 9.38 -10.71 7.58
C ASN A 35 8.67 -10.93 8.93
N TYR A 36 7.63 -11.76 8.92
CA TYR A 36 6.94 -12.20 10.15
C TYR A 36 7.57 -13.44 10.78
N ALA A 37 8.51 -14.11 10.10
CA ALA A 37 9.06 -15.40 10.51
C ALA A 37 10.17 -15.29 11.58
N GLY A 38 10.43 -14.08 12.07
CA GLY A 38 11.54 -13.79 12.96
C GLY A 38 12.87 -13.75 12.20
N PHE A 39 13.90 -13.27 12.90
CA PHE A 39 15.23 -13.07 12.34
C PHE A 39 16.26 -12.95 13.44
N ASN A 40 17.42 -13.59 13.28
CA ASN A 40 18.59 -13.41 14.12
C ASN A 40 19.55 -12.42 13.45
N PHE A 41 19.40 -11.16 13.83
CA PHE A 41 20.27 -10.09 13.34
C PHE A 41 21.67 -10.22 13.96
N SER A 42 22.68 -10.27 13.11
CA SER A 42 24.08 -10.37 13.54
C SER A 42 24.71 -8.98 13.66
N GLY A 43 25.36 -8.74 14.81
CA GLY A 43 26.14 -7.52 15.08
C GLY A 43 25.31 -6.35 15.60
N THR A 44 25.82 -5.14 15.36
CA THR A 44 25.23 -3.89 15.86
C THR A 44 24.45 -3.21 14.74
N TRP A 45 23.12 -3.13 14.87
CA TRP A 45 22.33 -2.33 13.94
C TRP A 45 22.76 -0.87 14.03
N GLY A 46 23.03 -0.25 12.88
CA GLY A 46 23.56 1.11 12.81
C GLY A 46 25.07 1.24 13.03
N GLY A 47 25.77 0.17 13.40
CA GLY A 47 27.21 0.21 13.66
C GLY A 47 27.59 1.30 14.67
N THR A 48 28.36 2.29 14.21
CA THR A 48 28.79 3.45 15.03
C THR A 48 27.89 4.68 14.89
N THR A 49 26.77 4.58 14.17
CA THR A 49 25.81 5.67 13.98
C THR A 49 24.74 5.66 15.08
N SER A 50 23.97 6.76 15.19
CA SER A 50 22.81 6.85 16.08
C SER A 50 21.55 7.01 15.23
N PRO A 51 20.47 6.26 15.51
CA PRO A 51 20.36 5.24 16.56
C PRO A 51 21.20 3.99 16.28
N SER A 52 21.60 3.25 17.32
CA SER A 52 22.24 1.93 17.20
C SER A 52 21.82 0.99 18.32
N GLY A 53 21.95 -0.31 18.10
CA GLY A 53 21.57 -1.35 19.06
C GLY A 53 22.06 -2.74 18.66
N THR A 54 21.84 -3.74 19.51
CA THR A 54 22.18 -5.15 19.22
C THR A 54 20.91 -6.00 19.26
N PRO A 55 20.15 -6.08 18.15
CA PRO A 55 18.84 -6.73 18.14
C PRO A 55 18.91 -8.21 18.50
N GLY A 56 19.91 -8.93 17.98
CA GLY A 56 20.02 -10.38 18.14
C GLY A 56 18.80 -11.10 17.58
N ILE A 57 18.28 -12.06 18.35
CA ILE A 57 17.11 -12.85 17.98
C ILE A 57 15.82 -12.03 18.17
N THR A 58 15.13 -11.79 17.06
CA THR A 58 13.72 -11.36 17.05
C THR A 58 12.84 -12.59 16.78
N PRO A 59 11.94 -12.98 17.69
CA PRO A 59 11.05 -14.11 17.46
C PRO A 59 10.03 -13.81 16.35
N ALA A 60 9.45 -14.86 15.77
CA ALA A 60 8.36 -14.72 14.81
C ALA A 60 7.14 -14.03 15.45
N TYR A 61 6.28 -13.45 14.60
CA TYR A 61 4.95 -13.04 15.00
C TYR A 61 4.18 -14.24 15.54
N THR A 62 3.58 -14.08 16.72
CA THR A 62 2.71 -15.12 17.29
C THR A 62 1.62 -14.50 18.16
N VAL A 63 0.45 -15.12 18.16
CA VAL A 63 -0.70 -14.84 19.05
C VAL A 63 -1.03 -16.02 19.96
N ASP A 64 -0.51 -17.22 19.69
CA ASP A 64 -0.71 -18.43 20.50
C ASP A 64 0.53 -18.84 21.32
N GLY A 65 1.65 -18.14 21.14
CA GLY A 65 2.92 -18.37 21.83
C GLY A 65 3.85 -19.34 21.12
N ASP A 66 3.44 -19.98 20.02
CA ASP A 66 4.31 -20.82 19.20
C ASP A 66 5.00 -19.99 18.10
N ALA A 67 6.27 -19.66 18.30
CA ALA A 67 7.07 -18.94 17.30
C ALA A 67 7.71 -19.84 16.23
N THR A 68 7.40 -21.15 16.21
CA THR A 68 8.02 -22.13 15.29
C THR A 68 7.13 -22.51 14.11
N ALA A 69 5.82 -22.26 14.20
CA ALA A 69 4.84 -22.49 13.15
C ALA A 69 3.78 -21.38 13.18
N PHE A 70 3.25 -20.98 12.03
CA PHE A 70 2.09 -20.09 12.00
C PHE A 70 0.78 -20.88 12.08
N SER A 71 -0.07 -20.53 13.04
CA SER A 71 -1.44 -21.01 13.11
C SER A 71 -2.31 -20.43 11.98
N VAL A 72 -3.49 -21.03 11.75
CA VAL A 72 -4.46 -20.52 10.75
C VAL A 72 -4.87 -19.08 11.04
N ALA A 73 -5.00 -18.73 12.32
CA ALA A 73 -5.31 -17.36 12.74
C ALA A 73 -4.15 -16.40 12.41
N GLU A 74 -2.90 -16.80 12.66
CA GLU A 74 -1.74 -15.98 12.35
C GLU A 74 -1.54 -15.80 10.84
N VAL A 75 -1.78 -16.83 10.04
CA VAL A 75 -1.77 -16.71 8.57
C VAL A 75 -2.81 -15.69 8.09
N ALA A 76 -4.02 -15.70 8.67
CA ALA A 76 -5.05 -14.71 8.37
C ALA A 76 -4.62 -13.30 8.83
N ASN A 77 -4.02 -13.18 10.00
CA ASN A 77 -3.50 -11.91 10.53
C ASN A 77 -2.39 -11.34 9.65
N ILE A 78 -1.42 -12.17 9.24
CA ILE A 78 -0.32 -11.79 8.32
C ILE A 78 -0.88 -11.29 7.01
N LYS A 79 -1.90 -11.95 6.44
CA LYS A 79 -2.56 -11.48 5.22
C LYS A 79 -3.17 -10.09 5.40
N ASN A 80 -3.82 -9.83 6.53
CA ASN A 80 -4.41 -8.52 6.86
C ASN A 80 -3.34 -7.44 7.03
N MET A 81 -2.31 -7.70 7.82
CA MET A 81 -1.22 -6.75 8.04
C MET A 81 -0.46 -6.45 6.74
N TRP A 82 -0.17 -7.47 5.92
CA TRP A 82 0.43 -7.28 4.59
C TRP A 82 -0.46 -6.42 3.69
N ALA A 83 -1.77 -6.68 3.64
CA ALA A 83 -2.69 -5.90 2.82
C ALA A 83 -2.73 -4.42 3.25
N ARG A 84 -2.72 -4.15 4.56
CA ARG A 84 -2.69 -2.80 5.12
C ARG A 84 -1.43 -2.03 4.74
N THR A 85 -0.27 -2.66 4.91
CA THR A 85 1.00 -2.04 4.51
C THR A 85 1.09 -1.87 3.00
N ALA A 86 0.69 -2.88 2.21
CA ALA A 86 0.68 -2.81 0.76
C ALA A 86 -0.21 -1.69 0.21
N GLU A 87 -1.30 -1.36 0.92
CA GLU A 87 -2.21 -0.31 0.51
C GLU A 87 -1.62 1.09 0.64
N LYS A 88 -0.82 1.34 1.69
CA LYS A 88 -0.13 2.63 1.86
C LYS A 88 0.82 2.94 0.71
N PHE A 89 1.44 1.91 0.14
CA PHE A 89 2.38 2.04 -0.98
C PHE A 89 1.75 1.77 -2.36
N ARG A 90 0.43 1.54 -2.43
CA ARG A 90 -0.25 1.15 -3.68
C ARG A 90 -0.02 2.14 -4.83
N ALA A 91 0.12 3.41 -4.46
CA ALA A 91 0.39 4.54 -5.34
C ALA A 91 1.70 4.47 -6.11
N PHE A 92 2.66 3.74 -5.58
CA PHE A 92 4.03 3.80 -6.03
C PHE A 92 4.46 2.48 -6.66
N ASN A 93 5.49 2.53 -7.49
CA ASN A 93 6.11 1.36 -8.09
C ASN A 93 6.94 0.59 -7.03
N VAL A 94 6.23 0.05 -6.04
CA VAL A 94 6.74 -0.67 -4.87
C VAL A 94 6.08 -2.03 -4.77
N ASN A 95 6.89 -3.06 -4.57
CA ASN A 95 6.46 -4.41 -4.23
C ASN A 95 6.52 -4.58 -2.71
N VAL A 96 5.37 -4.64 -2.05
CA VAL A 96 5.27 -5.08 -0.66
C VAL A 96 5.02 -6.58 -0.67
N THR A 97 5.91 -7.36 -0.07
CA THR A 97 5.90 -8.82 -0.16
C THR A 97 6.23 -9.49 1.16
N THR A 98 5.71 -10.69 1.37
CA THR A 98 6.11 -11.60 2.46
C THR A 98 7.04 -12.72 1.96
N ILE A 99 7.38 -12.71 0.65
CA ILE A 99 8.32 -13.64 0.04
C ILE A 99 9.73 -13.10 0.27
N ASP A 100 10.57 -13.88 0.94
CA ASP A 100 11.94 -13.49 1.24
C ASP A 100 12.80 -13.38 -0.04
N PRO A 101 13.27 -12.17 -0.41
CA PRO A 101 14.10 -11.97 -1.61
C PRO A 101 15.45 -12.69 -1.55
N ALA A 102 16.06 -12.83 -0.37
CA ALA A 102 17.33 -13.52 -0.21
C ALA A 102 17.17 -15.01 -0.46
N VAL A 103 16.13 -15.63 0.11
CA VAL A 103 15.81 -17.05 -0.15
C VAL A 103 15.48 -17.28 -1.62
N ALA A 104 14.67 -16.40 -2.23
CA ALA A 104 14.36 -16.48 -3.66
C ALA A 104 15.61 -16.36 -4.57
N ALA A 105 16.63 -15.64 -4.11
CA ALA A 105 17.94 -15.51 -4.75
C ALA A 105 18.94 -16.63 -4.39
N GLY A 106 18.50 -17.69 -3.69
CA GLY A 106 19.35 -18.83 -3.31
C GLY A 106 20.24 -18.58 -2.10
N GLN A 107 20.00 -17.53 -1.32
CA GLN A 107 20.79 -17.14 -0.14
C GLN A 107 20.19 -17.62 1.20
N ALA A 108 19.52 -18.78 1.19
CA ALA A 108 18.78 -19.33 2.33
C ALA A 108 19.66 -19.97 3.43
N GLY A 109 20.99 -19.87 3.34
CA GLY A 109 21.91 -20.64 4.18
C GLY A 109 21.93 -20.24 5.67
N SER A 110 21.81 -18.94 5.97
CA SER A 110 21.73 -18.42 7.34
C SER A 110 21.16 -17.00 7.35
N ASP A 111 20.67 -16.53 8.50
CA ASP A 111 20.25 -15.12 8.64
C ASP A 111 21.39 -14.13 8.41
N ALA A 112 22.63 -14.47 8.75
CA ALA A 112 23.78 -13.63 8.41
C ALA A 112 23.99 -13.52 6.89
N THR A 113 23.77 -14.62 6.15
CA THR A 113 23.82 -14.60 4.67
C THR A 113 22.67 -13.79 4.08
N ARG A 114 21.45 -13.96 4.61
CA ARG A 114 20.26 -13.19 4.22
C ARG A 114 20.45 -11.69 4.50
N GLN A 115 20.96 -11.33 5.68
CA GLN A 115 21.28 -9.97 6.08
C GLN A 115 22.26 -9.30 5.11
N ALA A 116 23.35 -9.99 4.75
CA ALA A 116 24.31 -9.49 3.77
C ALA A 116 23.70 -9.28 2.38
N TYR A 117 22.78 -10.17 1.96
CA TYR A 117 22.04 -9.99 0.73
C TYR A 117 21.16 -8.74 0.78
N TYR A 118 20.40 -8.55 1.86
CA TYR A 118 19.55 -7.36 2.00
C TYR A 118 20.36 -6.08 1.94
N ASP A 119 21.42 -5.94 2.76
CA ASP A 119 22.25 -4.74 2.81
C ASP A 119 22.94 -4.44 1.47
N SER A 120 23.36 -5.46 0.72
CA SER A 120 24.04 -5.29 -0.57
C SER A 120 23.08 -5.09 -1.76
N THR A 121 21.77 -5.19 -1.55
CA THR A 121 20.76 -5.05 -2.60
C THR A 121 20.10 -3.68 -2.52
N ALA A 122 20.41 -2.81 -3.48
CA ALA A 122 19.75 -1.51 -3.61
C ALA A 122 18.23 -1.67 -3.84
N LYS A 123 17.46 -0.69 -3.38
CA LYS A 123 16.00 -0.59 -3.51
C LYS A 123 15.23 -1.69 -2.78
N LEU A 124 15.82 -2.28 -1.74
CA LEU A 124 15.23 -3.33 -0.92
C LEU A 124 15.26 -2.96 0.58
N MET A 125 14.12 -3.04 1.25
CA MET A 125 14.03 -3.05 2.72
C MET A 125 13.59 -4.41 3.24
N HIS A 126 14.21 -4.84 4.33
CA HIS A 126 13.83 -5.98 5.14
C HIS A 126 13.22 -5.50 6.46
N THR A 127 11.95 -5.80 6.67
CA THR A 127 11.19 -5.38 7.86
C THR A 127 10.87 -6.58 8.72
N VAL A 128 11.53 -6.68 9.88
CA VAL A 128 11.26 -7.75 10.85
C VAL A 128 10.06 -7.35 11.70
N LEU A 129 8.99 -8.14 11.62
CA LEU A 129 7.73 -7.93 12.31
C LEU A 129 7.52 -9.01 13.36
N GLY A 130 8.03 -8.75 14.55
CA GLY A 130 8.12 -9.73 15.63
C GLY A 130 8.74 -9.13 16.90
N GLY A 131 8.69 -9.89 17.99
CA GLY A 131 9.32 -9.51 19.26
C GLY A 131 8.74 -8.25 19.92
N SER A 132 9.35 -7.88 21.05
CA SER A 132 8.89 -6.77 21.92
C SER A 132 9.71 -5.49 21.78
N GLY A 133 10.80 -5.51 20.99
CA GLY A 133 11.67 -4.33 20.84
C GLY A 133 12.45 -3.96 22.09
N GLY A 134 12.64 -4.87 23.04
CA GLY A 134 13.35 -4.60 24.30
C GLY A 134 14.78 -4.06 24.14
N TRP A 135 15.37 -4.17 22.94
CA TRP A 135 16.69 -3.65 22.61
C TRP A 135 16.69 -2.19 22.10
N SER A 136 15.58 -1.67 21.56
CA SER A 136 15.48 -0.31 21.01
C SER A 136 14.48 0.59 21.75
N GLY A 137 13.39 0.00 22.27
CA GLY A 137 12.18 0.74 22.66
C GLY A 137 11.33 1.19 21.47
N GLY A 138 10.12 1.69 21.74
CA GLY A 138 9.17 2.17 20.72
C GLY A 138 8.31 1.08 20.06
N GLY A 139 7.43 1.47 19.14
CA GLY A 139 6.60 0.54 18.35
C GLY A 139 7.34 -0.10 17.18
N GLY A 140 8.37 0.57 16.69
CA GLY A 140 9.28 0.15 15.63
C GLY A 140 10.52 1.04 15.60
N VAL A 141 11.45 0.72 14.70
CA VAL A 141 12.66 1.53 14.47
C VAL A 141 13.20 1.32 13.07
N SER A 142 13.61 2.41 12.42
CA SER A 142 14.19 2.41 11.08
C SER A 142 15.19 3.56 10.89
N PHE A 143 16.10 3.37 9.93
CA PHE A 143 16.91 4.46 9.39
C PHE A 143 16.17 5.23 8.30
N ILE A 144 16.60 6.48 8.11
CA ILE A 144 16.06 7.37 7.08
C ILE A 144 16.91 7.31 5.82
N GLY A 145 16.28 7.14 4.65
CA GLY A 145 16.93 7.32 3.35
C GLY A 145 17.94 6.24 2.98
N VAL A 146 17.70 5.03 3.46
CA VAL A 146 18.62 3.89 3.30
C VAL A 146 18.25 3.02 2.11
N THR A 147 16.96 2.86 1.82
CA THR A 147 16.45 1.86 0.87
C THR A 147 17.06 1.95 -0.52
N GLU A 148 17.33 3.15 -1.02
CA GLU A 148 17.78 3.37 -2.40
C GLU A 148 19.18 2.80 -2.67
N ASN A 149 20.05 2.80 -1.66
CA ASN A 149 21.48 2.53 -1.84
C ASN A 149 21.79 1.04 -1.68
N ALA A 150 22.91 0.58 -2.21
CA ALA A 150 23.50 -0.68 -1.77
C ALA A 150 24.61 -0.37 -0.76
N TYR A 151 24.66 -1.12 0.32
CA TYR A 151 25.69 -1.00 1.32
C TYR A 151 26.66 -2.17 1.27
N GLY A 152 27.96 -1.86 1.27
CA GLY A 152 29.00 -2.88 1.26
C GLY A 152 28.98 -3.73 2.52
N THR A 153 29.49 -4.96 2.43
CA THR A 153 29.57 -5.95 3.52
C THR A 153 30.63 -5.63 4.59
N ALA A 154 31.12 -4.39 4.68
CA ALA A 154 32.24 -4.04 5.55
C ALA A 154 31.93 -4.41 7.02
N GLY A 155 32.75 -5.31 7.56
CA GLY A 155 32.54 -6.08 8.79
C GLY A 155 32.54 -5.30 10.10
N GLN A 156 31.93 -4.12 10.15
CA GLN A 156 31.73 -3.38 11.40
C GLN A 156 30.65 -4.01 12.30
N ASN A 157 29.83 -4.94 11.78
CA ASN A 157 28.74 -5.61 12.49
C ASN A 157 28.78 -7.14 12.39
N GLY A 158 29.92 -7.78 12.64
CA GLY A 158 29.98 -9.26 12.67
C GLY A 158 29.88 -9.95 11.29
N GLY A 159 30.21 -9.23 10.21
CA GLY A 159 30.43 -9.82 8.88
C GLY A 159 29.24 -9.80 7.90
N ALA A 160 28.08 -9.28 8.31
CA ALA A 160 26.84 -9.35 7.53
C ALA A 160 26.36 -8.02 6.90
N GLY A 161 27.18 -6.96 6.89
CA GLY A 161 26.81 -5.61 6.39
C GLY A 161 26.47 -4.59 7.50
N PRO A 162 26.24 -3.30 7.19
CA PRO A 162 26.01 -2.27 8.19
C PRO A 162 24.62 -2.32 8.87
N GLY A 163 23.71 -3.17 8.39
CA GLY A 163 22.36 -3.34 8.93
C GLY A 163 21.37 -2.29 8.48
N PHE A 164 21.74 -1.39 7.57
CA PHE A 164 20.92 -0.25 7.19
C PHE A 164 19.65 -0.66 6.44
N HIS A 165 19.61 -1.83 5.80
CA HIS A 165 18.40 -2.30 5.10
C HIS A 165 17.45 -3.11 5.99
N THR A 166 17.74 -3.23 7.29
CA THR A 166 16.82 -3.88 8.23
C THR A 166 16.17 -2.83 9.13
N ASN A 167 14.85 -2.87 9.23
CA ASN A 167 14.05 -2.15 10.20
C ASN A 167 13.12 -3.11 10.96
N TRP A 168 12.49 -2.65 12.04
CA TRP A 168 11.66 -3.49 12.90
C TRP A 168 10.31 -2.84 13.21
N GLY A 169 9.28 -3.68 13.29
CA GLY A 169 8.03 -3.38 13.98
C GLY A 169 7.75 -4.44 15.06
N PHE A 170 7.50 -4.01 16.29
CA PHE A 170 7.47 -4.89 17.44
C PHE A 170 6.05 -5.37 17.75
N SER A 171 5.63 -6.41 17.04
CA SER A 171 4.26 -6.93 17.11
C SER A 171 3.85 -7.43 18.49
N ALA A 172 4.78 -7.84 19.36
CA ALA A 172 4.44 -8.35 20.69
C ALA A 172 3.91 -7.25 21.64
N LEU A 173 4.03 -5.97 21.27
CA LEU A 173 3.44 -4.85 22.02
C LEU A 173 1.91 -4.84 21.92
N ALA A 174 1.36 -5.28 20.79
CA ALA A 174 -0.07 -5.38 20.55
C ALA A 174 -0.35 -6.48 19.51
N PRO A 175 -0.17 -7.77 19.85
CA PRO A 175 -0.12 -8.87 18.86
C PRO A 175 -1.44 -9.13 18.13
N ASN A 176 -2.57 -8.69 18.72
CA ASN A 176 -3.91 -8.80 18.13
C ASN A 176 -4.36 -7.51 17.43
N ASP A 177 -3.57 -6.44 17.48
CA ASP A 177 -3.89 -5.17 16.82
C ASP A 177 -3.23 -5.13 15.44
N LEU A 178 -3.97 -5.63 14.44
CA LEU A 178 -3.50 -5.72 13.06
C LEU A 178 -3.36 -4.33 12.40
N GLN A 179 -4.11 -3.34 12.89
CA GLN A 179 -3.97 -1.97 12.42
C GLN A 179 -2.66 -1.39 12.91
N PHE A 180 -2.37 -1.48 14.21
CA PHE A 180 -1.11 -1.05 14.78
C PHE A 180 0.09 -1.64 14.03
N ILE A 181 0.14 -2.96 13.85
CA ILE A 181 1.28 -3.61 13.19
C ILE A 181 1.39 -3.21 11.71
N GLY A 182 0.27 -3.10 10.99
CA GLY A 182 0.24 -2.67 9.59
C GLY A 182 0.68 -1.21 9.39
N GLU A 183 0.26 -0.31 10.28
CA GLU A 183 0.65 1.11 10.27
C GLU A 183 2.13 1.28 10.68
N VAL A 184 2.62 0.56 11.70
CA VAL A 184 4.06 0.54 12.06
C VAL A 184 4.89 0.07 10.88
N ALA A 185 4.53 -1.06 10.25
CA ALA A 185 5.26 -1.55 9.08
C ALA A 185 5.32 -0.51 7.96
N ALA A 186 4.25 0.25 7.71
CA ALA A 186 4.26 1.32 6.73
C ALA A 186 5.13 2.53 7.17
N HIS A 187 5.05 2.92 8.44
CA HIS A 187 5.81 4.01 9.04
C HIS A 187 7.32 3.76 8.94
N GLU A 188 7.77 2.59 9.39
CA GLU A 188 9.20 2.25 9.41
C GLU A 188 9.77 2.14 7.99
N ASN A 189 9.00 1.61 7.04
CA ASN A 189 9.42 1.60 5.64
C ASN A 189 9.38 2.99 5.01
N GLY A 190 8.50 3.87 5.47
CA GLY A 190 8.50 5.28 5.08
C GLY A 190 9.83 5.97 5.40
N HIS A 191 10.40 5.71 6.59
CA HIS A 191 11.75 6.19 6.92
C HIS A 191 12.79 5.75 5.91
N GLY A 192 12.81 4.45 5.58
CA GLY A 192 13.73 3.91 4.57
C GLY A 192 13.71 4.71 3.25
N LEU A 193 12.53 5.24 2.90
CA LEU A 193 12.25 6.03 1.70
C LEU A 193 12.29 7.56 1.94
N TRP A 194 13.16 8.03 2.84
CA TRP A 194 13.45 9.43 3.16
C TRP A 194 12.38 10.19 3.98
N LEU A 195 11.32 9.53 4.42
CA LEU A 195 10.30 10.21 5.21
C LEU A 195 10.76 10.42 6.65
N ARG A 196 10.32 11.54 7.21
CA ARG A 196 10.56 11.93 8.60
C ARG A 196 9.25 11.87 9.36
N HIS A 197 9.31 11.92 10.68
CA HIS A 197 8.10 12.00 11.48
C HIS A 197 7.27 13.24 11.12
N GLN A 198 5.96 13.04 10.94
CA GLN A 198 4.97 14.09 10.83
C GLN A 198 4.55 14.49 12.25
N SER A 199 5.06 15.63 12.67
CA SER A 199 5.05 16.10 14.06
C SER A 199 4.06 17.25 14.27
N ASP A 200 3.83 17.57 15.55
CA ASP A 200 3.09 18.76 15.97
C ASP A 200 4.02 19.76 16.67
N PHE A 201 3.88 21.04 16.34
CA PHE A 201 4.71 22.11 16.88
C PHE A 201 3.87 23.27 17.42
N THR A 202 4.33 23.83 18.53
CA THR A 202 3.92 25.16 19.00
C THR A 202 5.03 26.15 18.69
N GLY A 203 4.81 27.00 17.68
CA GLY A 203 5.88 27.82 17.12
C GLY A 203 6.97 26.93 16.50
N ASN A 204 8.20 27.04 17.02
CA ASN A 204 9.35 26.23 16.60
C ASN A 204 9.72 25.13 17.64
N THR A 205 8.87 24.93 18.66
CA THR A 205 9.07 23.92 19.70
C THR A 205 8.25 22.68 19.39
N LEU A 206 8.92 21.52 19.33
CA LEU A 206 8.28 20.24 19.11
C LEU A 206 7.37 19.94 20.31
N SER A 207 6.06 19.83 20.05
CA SER A 207 5.06 19.53 21.07
C SER A 207 4.76 18.04 21.12
N ASN A 208 4.73 17.39 19.95
CA ASN A 208 4.54 15.96 19.82
C ASN A 208 5.30 15.44 18.59
N THR A 209 6.06 14.36 18.76
CA THR A 209 6.85 13.76 17.67
C THR A 209 5.97 13.02 16.67
N TYR A 210 4.86 12.43 17.13
CA TYR A 210 4.00 11.59 16.30
C TYR A 210 2.59 12.18 16.27
N SER A 211 2.33 13.05 15.30
CA SER A 211 1.03 13.70 15.19
C SER A 211 -0.09 12.68 15.06
N SER A 212 -1.15 12.83 15.87
CA SER A 212 -2.37 12.00 15.82
C SER A 212 -3.42 12.58 14.87
N GLY A 213 -3.04 13.60 14.08
CA GLY A 213 -3.91 14.26 13.12
C GLY A 213 -5.12 14.95 13.76
N ASN A 214 -6.32 14.67 13.25
CA ASN A 214 -7.54 15.39 13.63
C ASN A 214 -8.46 14.64 14.60
N GLY A 215 -8.03 13.49 15.14
CA GLY A 215 -8.79 12.71 16.13
C GLY A 215 -8.85 11.21 15.80
N THR A 216 -9.85 10.53 16.34
CA THR A 216 -10.06 9.07 16.21
C THR A 216 -11.46 8.76 15.66
N GLY A 217 -11.67 7.52 15.20
CA GLY A 217 -12.97 7.05 14.72
C GLY A 217 -13.41 7.62 13.37
N ASN A 218 -14.70 7.57 13.05
CA ASN A 218 -15.20 7.92 11.72
C ASN A 218 -14.82 9.34 11.28
N ASN A 219 -14.39 9.47 10.03
CA ASN A 219 -13.86 10.67 9.40
C ASN A 219 -12.50 11.19 9.92
N SER A 220 -11.86 10.50 10.87
CA SER A 220 -10.53 10.88 11.31
C SER A 220 -9.44 10.59 10.27
N TYR A 221 -8.43 11.45 10.26
CA TYR A 221 -7.21 11.35 9.49
C TYR A 221 -6.03 11.51 10.44
N ALA A 222 -5.01 10.69 10.22
CA ALA A 222 -3.71 10.84 10.84
C ALA A 222 -2.60 10.54 9.81
N PRO A 223 -1.42 11.15 9.94
CA PRO A 223 -0.32 10.87 9.03
C PRO A 223 0.25 9.48 9.27
N ILE A 224 0.58 8.75 8.20
CA ILE A 224 1.31 7.46 8.29
C ILE A 224 2.63 7.64 9.05
N MET A 225 3.33 8.75 8.78
CA MET A 225 4.57 9.10 9.47
C MET A 225 4.35 9.77 10.85
N GLY A 226 3.14 9.70 11.41
CA GLY A 226 2.86 10.08 12.80
C GLY A 226 2.26 8.91 13.56
N ASN A 227 1.10 9.11 14.19
CA ASN A 227 0.39 8.07 14.92
C ASN A 227 -1.04 7.89 14.36
N SER A 228 -1.23 6.86 13.53
CA SER A 228 -2.49 6.53 12.84
C SER A 228 -3.22 5.31 13.42
N TYR A 229 -2.82 4.80 14.59
CA TYR A 229 -3.31 3.52 15.11
C TYR A 229 -4.81 3.51 15.38
N ASP A 230 -5.38 4.66 15.78
CA ASP A 230 -6.80 4.80 16.13
C ASP A 230 -7.61 5.65 15.11
N SER A 231 -6.99 6.04 13.99
CA SER A 231 -7.68 6.80 12.96
C SER A 231 -8.43 5.88 11.98
N GLN A 232 -9.51 6.39 11.37
CA GLN A 232 -10.19 5.68 10.28
C GLN A 232 -9.28 5.64 9.05
N ARG A 233 -8.50 6.71 8.80
CA ARG A 233 -7.55 6.79 7.70
C ARG A 233 -6.17 7.24 8.16
N GLY A 234 -5.18 6.36 8.00
CA GLY A 234 -3.77 6.71 7.97
C GLY A 234 -3.35 7.07 6.56
N THR A 235 -3.01 8.32 6.27
CA THR A 235 -2.67 8.76 4.90
C THR A 235 -1.34 9.51 4.84
N TRP A 236 -0.79 9.66 3.64
CA TRP A 236 0.34 10.56 3.41
C TRP A 236 -0.08 12.01 3.67
N ARG A 237 0.85 12.83 4.18
CA ARG A 237 0.57 14.20 4.62
C ARG A 237 1.56 15.20 4.02
N VAL A 238 1.10 16.45 3.89
CA VAL A 238 1.96 17.63 3.85
C VAL A 238 1.84 18.32 5.20
N GLY A 239 2.94 18.35 5.95
CA GLY A 239 2.91 18.75 7.34
C GLY A 239 4.29 18.98 7.94
N ASP A 240 4.28 19.37 9.21
CA ASP A 240 5.48 19.75 9.93
C ASP A 240 6.30 18.52 10.35
N THR A 241 7.61 18.67 10.34
CA THR A 241 8.60 17.65 10.72
C THR A 241 9.80 18.32 11.38
N GLY A 242 10.64 17.53 12.04
CA GLY A 242 11.94 17.95 12.57
C GLY A 242 11.97 17.93 14.09
N SER A 243 12.89 18.71 14.66
CA SER A 243 13.09 18.83 16.10
C SER A 243 12.81 20.26 16.57
N THR A 244 12.74 20.47 17.89
CA THR A 244 12.73 21.81 18.47
C THR A 244 13.86 22.66 17.88
N ASN A 245 13.53 23.89 17.49
CA ASN A 245 14.36 24.87 16.80
C ASN A 245 14.79 24.52 15.36
N ASN A 246 14.35 23.38 14.81
CA ASN A 246 14.65 22.93 13.45
C ASN A 246 13.40 22.38 12.75
N LYS A 247 12.26 23.07 12.93
CA LYS A 247 10.99 22.75 12.28
C LYS A 247 11.11 23.01 10.77
N SER A 248 10.60 22.08 9.98
CA SER A 248 10.40 22.23 8.53
C SER A 248 9.08 21.58 8.11
N THR A 249 8.69 21.75 6.85
CA THR A 249 7.50 21.09 6.28
C THR A 249 7.95 20.04 5.26
N GLN A 250 7.39 18.83 5.36
CA GLN A 250 7.61 17.74 4.41
C GLN A 250 6.29 17.40 3.72
N ASN A 251 6.36 17.25 2.38
CA ASN A 251 5.33 16.62 1.58
C ASN A 251 5.75 15.17 1.34
N ASP A 252 5.08 14.21 1.98
CA ASP A 252 5.46 12.80 1.95
C ASP A 252 5.47 12.23 0.53
N VAL A 253 4.41 12.47 -0.25
CA VAL A 253 4.29 11.96 -1.63
C VAL A 253 5.36 12.57 -2.53
N SER A 254 5.67 13.85 -2.35
CA SER A 254 6.76 14.52 -3.07
C SER A 254 8.12 13.90 -2.75
N VAL A 255 8.41 13.59 -1.49
CA VAL A 255 9.67 12.95 -1.09
C VAL A 255 9.75 11.54 -1.64
N LEU A 256 8.67 10.74 -1.53
CA LEU A 256 8.63 9.39 -2.10
C LEU A 256 8.96 9.40 -3.60
N LEU A 257 8.43 10.35 -4.37
CA LEU A 257 8.64 10.41 -5.82
C LEU A 257 9.97 11.05 -6.24
N GLN A 258 10.51 11.99 -5.46
CA GLN A 258 11.65 12.82 -5.88
C GLN A 258 12.97 12.44 -5.22
N ALA A 259 12.94 11.84 -4.02
CA ALA A 259 14.14 11.45 -3.28
C ALA A 259 14.50 9.97 -3.45
N ASN A 260 13.77 9.22 -4.29
CA ASN A 260 13.97 7.79 -4.51
C ASN A 260 14.06 7.52 -6.02
N ASP A 261 15.25 7.24 -6.54
CA ASP A 261 15.48 7.03 -7.97
C ASP A 261 14.58 5.93 -8.58
N GLY A 262 13.89 6.26 -9.66
CA GLY A 262 12.98 5.35 -10.37
C GLY A 262 11.67 5.07 -9.63
N MET A 263 11.39 5.75 -8.51
CA MET A 263 10.07 5.71 -7.88
C MET A 263 9.07 6.48 -8.75
N LEU A 264 8.07 5.77 -9.26
CA LEU A 264 7.03 6.33 -10.11
C LEU A 264 5.66 6.09 -9.50
N LEU A 265 4.71 6.98 -9.85
CA LEU A 265 3.30 6.64 -9.72
C LEU A 265 2.96 5.53 -10.69
N VAL A 266 2.06 4.64 -10.26
CA VAL A 266 1.63 3.51 -11.06
C VAL A 266 0.43 3.87 -11.93
N ASP A 267 0.30 3.17 -13.04
CA ASP A 267 -0.89 3.16 -13.88
C ASP A 267 -1.56 1.78 -13.72
N ASP A 268 -2.88 1.76 -13.54
CA ASP A 268 -3.68 0.54 -13.43
C ASP A 268 -4.34 0.14 -14.75
N GLY A 269 -4.18 0.94 -15.80
CA GLY A 269 -4.77 0.75 -17.11
C GLY A 269 -6.25 1.11 -17.18
N VAL A 270 -6.80 1.77 -16.16
CA VAL A 270 -8.19 2.23 -16.18
C VAL A 270 -8.28 3.56 -16.93
N GLY A 271 -9.32 3.70 -17.75
CA GLY A 271 -9.54 4.88 -18.58
C GLY A 271 -9.82 6.15 -17.77
N HIS A 272 -9.00 7.19 -17.94
CA HIS A 272 -9.16 8.44 -17.18
C HIS A 272 -10.10 9.50 -17.78
N SER A 273 -10.94 9.13 -18.75
CA SER A 273 -11.92 10.04 -19.37
C SER A 273 -13.11 9.25 -19.91
N LEU A 274 -14.22 9.95 -20.21
CA LEU A 274 -15.35 9.35 -20.93
C LEU A 274 -14.94 8.69 -22.24
N ALA A 275 -14.00 9.29 -22.99
CA ALA A 275 -13.57 8.78 -24.29
C ALA A 275 -12.67 7.54 -24.19
N THR A 276 -11.96 7.39 -23.07
CA THR A 276 -11.03 6.28 -22.82
C THR A 276 -11.56 5.28 -21.81
N ALA A 277 -12.82 5.40 -21.39
CA ALA A 277 -13.40 4.63 -20.31
C ALA A 277 -13.24 3.11 -20.51
N THR A 278 -12.82 2.43 -19.46
CA THR A 278 -12.66 0.97 -19.47
C THR A 278 -14.04 0.32 -19.48
N ALA A 279 -14.23 -0.77 -20.22
CA ALA A 279 -15.48 -1.51 -20.16
C ALA A 279 -15.69 -2.09 -18.75
N MET A 280 -16.87 -1.87 -18.16
CA MET A 280 -17.24 -2.50 -16.89
C MET A 280 -17.35 -4.00 -17.09
N GLY A 281 -16.68 -4.78 -16.23
CA GLY A 281 -16.82 -6.22 -16.22
C GLY A 281 -18.19 -6.59 -15.65
N VAL A 282 -18.91 -7.49 -16.32
CA VAL A 282 -20.27 -7.88 -15.95
C VAL A 282 -20.46 -9.38 -16.06
N ILE A 283 -20.95 -10.02 -14.99
CA ILE A 283 -21.33 -11.43 -14.94
C ILE A 283 -22.80 -11.54 -14.53
N GLY A 284 -23.65 -12.04 -15.44
CA GLY A 284 -25.07 -12.29 -15.16
C GLY A 284 -25.86 -11.04 -14.73
N GLY A 285 -25.52 -9.87 -15.27
CA GLY A 285 -26.15 -8.59 -14.92
C GLY A 285 -25.60 -7.92 -13.64
N ASN A 286 -24.55 -8.50 -13.05
CA ASN A 286 -23.86 -7.96 -11.87
C ASN A 286 -22.45 -7.49 -12.26
N VAL A 287 -21.96 -6.46 -11.58
CA VAL A 287 -20.59 -5.99 -11.73
C VAL A 287 -19.62 -7.09 -11.32
N ASP A 288 -18.59 -7.35 -12.14
CA ASP A 288 -17.46 -8.19 -11.78
C ASP A 288 -16.39 -7.35 -11.05
N PRO A 289 -16.28 -7.44 -9.71
CA PRO A 289 -15.32 -6.66 -8.93
C PRO A 289 -13.86 -7.07 -9.20
N THR A 290 -13.62 -8.23 -9.83
CA THR A 290 -12.24 -8.68 -10.12
C THR A 290 -11.60 -7.89 -11.26
N THR A 291 -12.43 -7.36 -12.16
CA THR A 291 -12.04 -6.55 -13.32
C THR A 291 -12.48 -5.09 -13.22
N THR A 292 -13.45 -4.76 -12.36
CA THR A 292 -13.93 -3.38 -12.16
C THR A 292 -13.38 -2.82 -10.85
N LYS A 293 -12.06 -2.61 -10.86
CA LYS A 293 -11.25 -2.10 -9.75
C LYS A 293 -10.12 -1.26 -10.30
N GLY A 294 -9.56 -0.39 -9.47
CA GLY A 294 -8.49 0.52 -9.87
C GLY A 294 -7.92 1.27 -8.68
N TYR A 295 -7.19 2.34 -8.97
CA TYR A 295 -6.51 3.16 -8.00
C TYR A 295 -6.58 4.65 -8.34
N ILE A 296 -6.99 5.45 -7.36
CA ILE A 296 -6.93 6.90 -7.46
C ILE A 296 -5.59 7.39 -6.91
N MET A 297 -4.83 8.08 -7.78
CA MET A 297 -3.46 8.54 -7.53
C MET A 297 -3.35 10.06 -7.71
N PRO A 298 -2.25 10.72 -7.29
CA PRO A 298 -2.03 12.13 -7.59
C PRO A 298 -1.86 12.27 -9.11
N ALA A 299 -2.44 13.33 -9.69
CA ALA A 299 -2.39 13.56 -11.13
C ALA A 299 -1.00 14.01 -11.64
N SER A 300 -0.07 14.35 -10.74
CA SER A 300 1.26 14.85 -11.08
C SER A 300 2.33 14.21 -10.22
N SER A 301 3.29 13.54 -10.85
CA SER A 301 4.47 13.03 -10.16
C SER A 301 5.49 14.14 -9.86
N ALA A 302 5.55 15.17 -10.69
CA ALA A 302 6.50 16.27 -10.54
C ALA A 302 6.11 17.23 -9.42
N ASN A 303 4.81 17.52 -9.28
CA ASN A 303 4.27 18.46 -8.29
C ASN A 303 2.99 17.87 -7.65
N PRO A 304 3.09 16.79 -6.87
CA PRO A 304 1.92 16.21 -6.24
C PRO A 304 1.32 17.19 -5.22
N ASN A 305 0.00 17.41 -5.27
CA ASN A 305 -0.70 18.31 -4.36
C ASN A 305 -1.86 17.55 -3.67
N PRO A 306 -1.95 17.56 -2.33
CA PRO A 306 -3.00 16.80 -1.62
C PRO A 306 -4.39 17.39 -1.76
N ILE A 307 -4.57 18.69 -2.04
CA ILE A 307 -5.87 19.36 -1.91
C ILE A 307 -6.50 19.66 -3.26
N GLY A 308 -7.74 19.21 -3.46
CA GLY A 308 -8.56 19.45 -4.63
C GLY A 308 -8.69 18.20 -5.52
N GLU A 309 -9.91 17.90 -5.95
CA GLU A 309 -10.23 16.72 -6.77
C GLU A 309 -9.41 16.67 -8.07
N ALA A 310 -9.15 17.81 -8.71
CA ALA A 310 -8.38 17.90 -9.95
C ALA A 310 -6.89 17.53 -9.79
N ASN A 311 -6.39 17.42 -8.56
CA ASN A 311 -5.02 16.99 -8.29
C ASN A 311 -4.88 15.47 -8.19
N TYR A 312 -5.94 14.72 -8.50
CA TYR A 312 -5.97 13.27 -8.54
C TYR A 312 -6.41 12.75 -9.90
N THR A 313 -6.04 11.52 -10.22
CA THR A 313 -6.60 10.78 -11.35
C THR A 313 -8.10 10.59 -11.15
N LYS A 314 -8.77 10.34 -12.27
CA LYS A 314 -10.17 9.92 -12.33
C LYS A 314 -10.21 8.65 -13.13
N ASP A 315 -11.13 7.76 -12.80
CA ASP A 315 -11.29 6.51 -13.50
C ASP A 315 -12.72 6.36 -13.98
N TYR A 316 -12.89 5.90 -15.22
CA TYR A 316 -14.19 5.75 -15.86
C TYR A 316 -14.42 4.31 -16.28
N PHE A 317 -15.56 3.76 -15.87
CA PHE A 317 -16.08 2.50 -16.40
C PHE A 317 -17.35 2.71 -17.20
N SER A 318 -17.41 2.15 -18.41
CA SER A 318 -18.61 2.20 -19.25
C SER A 318 -19.50 0.97 -19.02
N PHE A 319 -20.81 1.16 -18.94
CA PHE A 319 -21.80 0.09 -18.79
C PHE A 319 -23.09 0.42 -19.54
N SER A 320 -23.87 -0.60 -19.90
CA SER A 320 -25.21 -0.43 -20.46
C SER A 320 -26.29 -0.60 -19.39
N ALA A 321 -27.36 0.18 -19.46
CA ALA A 321 -28.58 -0.05 -18.69
C ALA A 321 -29.71 -0.49 -19.64
N SER A 322 -30.62 -1.33 -19.14
CA SER A 322 -31.72 -1.93 -19.93
C SER A 322 -33.06 -1.17 -19.83
N GLY A 323 -33.10 -0.02 -19.14
CA GLY A 323 -34.36 0.63 -18.76
C GLY A 323 -34.88 0.21 -17.38
N ALA A 324 -34.02 -0.31 -16.51
CA ALA A 324 -34.35 -0.88 -15.21
C ALA A 324 -33.53 -0.23 -14.07
N PRO A 325 -33.84 -0.53 -12.79
CA PRO A 325 -33.02 -0.08 -11.67
C PRO A 325 -31.57 -0.57 -11.78
N VAL A 326 -30.63 0.36 -11.62
CA VAL A 326 -29.19 0.14 -11.50
C VAL A 326 -28.78 0.40 -10.06
N SER A 327 -27.98 -0.51 -9.50
CA SER A 327 -27.34 -0.36 -8.20
C SER A 327 -25.84 -0.50 -8.37
N LEU A 328 -25.09 0.50 -7.90
CA LEU A 328 -23.62 0.48 -7.89
C LEU A 328 -23.13 0.90 -6.50
N THR A 329 -22.25 0.11 -5.92
CA THR A 329 -21.55 0.42 -4.68
C THR A 329 -20.05 0.46 -4.96
N LEU A 330 -19.48 1.65 -4.82
CA LEU A 330 -18.06 1.93 -4.82
C LEU A 330 -17.50 1.70 -3.42
N ARG A 331 -16.45 0.90 -3.35
CA ARG A 331 -15.82 0.47 -2.12
C ARG A 331 -14.34 0.78 -2.16
N ASP A 332 -13.86 1.46 -1.15
CA ASP A 332 -12.44 1.75 -0.96
C ASP A 332 -11.77 0.53 -0.29
N GLY A 333 -10.55 0.17 -0.72
CA GLY A 333 -9.87 -1.05 -0.30
C GLY A 333 -10.38 -2.32 -1.01
N SER A 334 -10.09 -3.52 -0.49
CA SER A 334 -10.37 -4.82 -1.16
C SER A 334 -11.16 -5.82 -0.30
N GLN A 335 -11.51 -5.45 0.93
CA GLN A 335 -12.08 -6.34 1.96
C GLN A 335 -13.42 -7.00 1.57
N TYR A 336 -14.25 -6.34 0.75
CA TYR A 336 -15.64 -6.77 0.50
C TYR A 336 -15.86 -7.55 -0.80
N ILE A 337 -14.79 -7.85 -1.56
CA ILE A 337 -14.88 -8.69 -2.78
C ILE A 337 -15.08 -10.17 -2.42
N THR A 338 -14.54 -10.61 -1.27
CA THR A 338 -14.54 -12.02 -0.89
C THR A 338 -14.52 -12.11 0.63
N PRO A 339 -15.50 -12.73 1.30
CA PRO A 339 -15.39 -13.07 2.71
C PRO A 339 -14.07 -13.81 2.98
N GLY A 340 -13.22 -13.27 3.87
CA GLY A 340 -11.84 -13.76 4.09
C GLY A 340 -10.75 -13.11 3.23
N ALA A 341 -11.09 -12.11 2.41
CA ALA A 341 -10.12 -11.15 1.89
C ALA A 341 -9.60 -10.29 3.05
N ALA A 342 -8.30 -9.98 2.99
CA ALA A 342 -7.67 -9.15 4.00
C ALA A 342 -8.17 -7.71 3.89
N ASP A 343 -8.45 -7.09 5.02
CA ASP A 343 -8.76 -5.67 5.13
C ASP A 343 -7.50 -4.85 4.89
N PRO A 344 -7.40 -4.08 3.79
CA PRO A 344 -6.25 -3.22 3.54
C PRO A 344 -6.28 -1.90 4.35
N GLY A 345 -7.28 -1.69 5.20
CA GLY A 345 -7.53 -0.42 5.84
C GLY A 345 -8.00 0.64 4.83
N ALA A 346 -8.38 1.81 5.34
CA ALA A 346 -8.82 2.91 4.50
C ALA A 346 -7.70 3.95 4.29
N THR A 347 -7.49 4.32 3.04
CA THR A 347 -6.58 5.39 2.59
C THR A 347 -7.32 6.38 1.68
N LEU A 348 -8.20 5.86 0.83
CA LEU A 348 -9.07 6.61 -0.06
C LEU A 348 -10.44 6.87 0.59
N LYS A 349 -11.01 8.01 0.24
CA LYS A 349 -12.42 8.37 0.34
C LYS A 349 -12.85 8.77 -1.07
N SER A 350 -13.60 7.90 -1.75
CA SER A 350 -13.93 8.09 -3.18
C SER A 350 -15.37 8.57 -3.45
N ARG A 351 -15.56 9.24 -4.59
CA ARG A 351 -16.86 9.66 -5.15
C ARG A 351 -17.23 8.78 -6.31
N LEU A 352 -18.52 8.40 -6.38
CA LEU A 352 -19.12 7.77 -7.55
C LEU A 352 -20.05 8.77 -8.25
N ARG A 353 -19.82 9.04 -9.53
CA ARG A 353 -20.70 9.85 -10.39
C ARG A 353 -21.11 9.08 -11.62
N ILE A 354 -22.37 9.20 -12.03
CA ILE A 354 -22.90 8.51 -13.20
C ILE A 354 -23.17 9.54 -14.29
N PHE A 355 -22.61 9.30 -15.47
CA PHE A 355 -22.78 10.12 -16.67
C PHE A 355 -23.51 9.34 -17.76
N ASP A 356 -24.28 10.04 -18.59
CA ASP A 356 -24.85 9.47 -19.81
C ASP A 356 -23.86 9.44 -20.98
N SER A 357 -24.32 8.97 -22.15
CA SER A 357 -23.50 8.85 -23.36
C SER A 357 -22.99 10.15 -23.95
N VAL A 358 -23.55 11.31 -23.55
CA VAL A 358 -23.09 12.63 -24.00
C VAL A 358 -22.30 13.36 -22.91
N GLY A 359 -22.05 12.71 -21.77
CA GLY A 359 -21.27 13.26 -20.67
C GLY A 359 -22.06 14.14 -19.71
N SER A 360 -23.40 14.07 -19.72
CA SER A 360 -24.23 14.76 -18.72
C SER A 360 -24.27 13.95 -17.43
N LEU A 361 -24.08 14.63 -16.30
CA LEU A 361 -24.20 14.01 -14.97
C LEU A 361 -25.67 13.66 -14.69
N VAL A 362 -25.96 12.37 -14.50
CA VAL A 362 -27.31 11.84 -14.24
C VAL A 362 -27.47 11.28 -12.83
N GLY A 363 -26.38 11.16 -12.06
CA GLY A 363 -26.43 10.62 -10.71
C GLY A 363 -25.14 10.78 -9.93
N ILE A 364 -25.25 10.81 -8.60
CA ILE A 364 -24.13 10.80 -7.67
C ILE A 364 -24.44 9.75 -6.59
N GLY A 365 -23.45 8.95 -6.22
CA GLY A 365 -23.56 8.00 -5.12
C GLY A 365 -23.56 8.71 -3.75
N VAL A 366 -24.32 8.16 -2.81
CA VAL A 366 -24.36 8.64 -1.42
C VAL A 366 -23.25 7.97 -0.63
N LEU A 367 -22.38 8.77 -0.01
CA LEU A 367 -21.28 8.30 0.82
C LEU A 367 -21.76 7.97 2.24
N ASP A 368 -21.37 6.80 2.75
CA ASP A 368 -21.42 6.46 4.17
C ASP A 368 -20.09 6.80 4.85
N GLY A 369 -20.10 7.71 5.83
CA GLY A 369 -18.88 8.14 6.52
C GLY A 369 -18.24 7.09 7.44
N SER A 370 -18.94 6.00 7.76
CA SER A 370 -18.42 4.92 8.61
C SER A 370 -17.66 3.86 7.80
N THR A 371 -18.19 3.49 6.64
CA THR A 371 -17.61 2.48 5.75
C THR A 371 -16.81 3.06 4.60
N LEU A 372 -17.01 4.35 4.32
CA LEU A 372 -16.49 5.07 3.14
C LEU A 372 -17.05 4.59 1.80
N PHE A 373 -18.10 3.76 1.79
CA PHE A 373 -18.71 3.34 0.53
C PHE A 373 -19.59 4.43 -0.05
N SER A 374 -19.53 4.59 -1.38
CA SER A 374 -20.45 5.41 -2.13
C SER A 374 -21.44 4.53 -2.87
N THR A 375 -22.73 4.67 -2.57
CA THR A 375 -23.78 3.84 -3.21
C THR A 375 -24.71 4.68 -4.05
N TYR A 376 -24.88 4.27 -5.31
CA TYR A 376 -25.84 4.81 -6.26
C TYR A 376 -26.96 3.80 -6.50
N ASN A 377 -28.22 4.24 -6.40
CA ASN A 377 -29.40 3.44 -6.74
C ASN A 377 -30.41 4.32 -7.47
N ALA A 378 -30.66 4.03 -8.75
CA ALA A 378 -31.71 4.70 -9.51
C ALA A 378 -32.12 3.90 -10.75
N SER A 379 -33.29 4.20 -11.30
CA SER A 379 -33.68 3.71 -12.62
C SER A 379 -33.02 4.54 -13.71
N LEU A 380 -32.34 3.87 -14.63
CA LEU A 380 -31.75 4.48 -15.82
C LEU A 380 -32.54 4.05 -17.05
N GLY A 381 -32.68 4.95 -18.03
CA GLY A 381 -33.22 4.61 -19.34
C GLY A 381 -32.34 3.57 -20.04
N ALA A 382 -32.87 2.94 -21.09
CA ALA A 382 -32.04 2.04 -21.90
C ALA A 382 -30.94 2.86 -22.61
N GLY A 383 -29.67 2.48 -22.47
CA GLY A 383 -28.56 3.22 -23.07
C GLY A 383 -27.20 2.92 -22.43
N THR A 384 -26.18 3.63 -22.93
CA THR A 384 -24.81 3.57 -22.40
C THR A 384 -24.60 4.67 -21.36
N TYR A 385 -23.95 4.29 -20.27
CA TYR A 385 -23.62 5.14 -19.14
C TYR A 385 -22.17 4.92 -18.71
N PHE A 386 -21.67 5.84 -17.90
CA PHE A 386 -20.31 5.82 -17.38
C PHE A 386 -20.32 6.06 -15.88
N ALA A 387 -19.61 5.22 -15.13
CA ALA A 387 -19.30 5.43 -13.74
C ALA A 387 -17.92 6.10 -13.65
N GLU A 388 -17.89 7.36 -13.21
CA GLU A 388 -16.67 8.05 -12.81
C GLU A 388 -16.39 7.77 -11.32
N ILE A 389 -15.15 7.41 -11.04
CA ILE A 389 -14.57 7.27 -9.71
C ILE A 389 -13.52 8.37 -9.56
N SER A 390 -13.60 9.12 -8.47
CA SER A 390 -12.65 10.19 -8.19
C SER A 390 -12.37 10.33 -6.69
N SER A 391 -11.26 10.98 -6.36
CA SER A 391 -10.97 11.44 -5.00
C SER A 391 -12.03 12.44 -4.49
N PHE A 392 -12.20 12.56 -3.17
CA PHE A 392 -12.90 13.70 -2.56
C PHE A 392 -12.06 14.98 -2.54
N GLY A 393 -10.76 14.88 -2.86
CA GLY A 393 -9.84 16.01 -3.01
C GLY A 393 -9.03 16.30 -1.75
N GLY A 394 -8.67 15.28 -0.98
CA GLY A 394 -7.88 15.46 0.24
C GLY A 394 -8.66 16.02 1.41
N LEU A 395 -7.98 16.17 2.55
CA LEU A 395 -8.48 16.94 3.69
C LEU A 395 -7.50 18.07 4.02
N SER A 396 -8.01 19.30 4.08
CA SER A 396 -7.34 20.41 4.74
C SER A 396 -7.97 20.60 6.12
N HIS A 397 -7.22 20.31 7.18
CA HIS A 397 -7.64 20.52 8.55
C HIS A 397 -6.74 21.56 9.22
N THR A 398 -7.33 22.62 9.76
CA THR A 398 -6.60 23.56 10.61
C THR A 398 -6.95 23.26 12.05
N GLY A 399 -5.98 22.71 12.78
CA GLY A 399 -6.10 22.36 14.19
C GLY A 399 -5.21 23.24 15.07
N ASN A 400 -4.98 22.80 16.31
CA ASN A 400 -4.15 23.52 17.29
C ASN A 400 -2.68 23.66 16.86
N PHE A 401 -2.21 22.81 15.94
CA PHE A 401 -0.83 22.75 15.49
C PHE A 401 -0.65 23.25 14.05
N GLY A 402 -1.59 24.07 13.56
CA GLY A 402 -1.56 24.65 12.22
C GLY A 402 -2.32 23.83 11.18
N THR A 403 -2.06 24.14 9.90
CA THR A 403 -2.73 23.51 8.76
C THR A 403 -2.08 22.17 8.44
N GLN A 404 -2.91 21.14 8.35
CA GLN A 404 -2.56 19.77 8.05
C GLN A 404 -3.26 19.38 6.75
N LEU A 405 -2.50 18.94 5.74
CA LEU A 405 -3.04 18.55 4.44
C LEU A 405 -2.83 17.06 4.22
N TYR A 406 -3.91 16.32 3.98
CA TYR A 406 -3.88 14.87 3.81
C TYR A 406 -4.19 14.49 2.37
N TYR A 407 -3.37 13.58 1.82
CA TYR A 407 -3.67 12.95 0.54
C TYR A 407 -4.89 12.02 0.66
N ASP A 408 -5.64 11.92 -0.42
CA ASP A 408 -6.85 11.10 -0.54
C ASP A 408 -6.74 10.22 -1.79
N MET A 409 -6.05 9.11 -1.61
CA MET A 409 -5.55 8.23 -2.66
C MET A 409 -5.59 6.78 -2.19
N GLY A 410 -5.70 5.83 -3.11
CA GLY A 410 -5.76 4.41 -2.77
C GLY A 410 -6.56 3.60 -3.77
N SER A 411 -6.78 2.34 -3.42
CA SER A 411 -7.53 1.38 -4.22
C SER A 411 -9.03 1.45 -4.00
N TYR A 412 -9.74 1.05 -5.04
CA TYR A 412 -11.18 0.84 -4.99
C TYR A 412 -11.60 -0.33 -5.87
N PHE A 413 -12.84 -0.77 -5.68
CA PHE A 413 -13.56 -1.62 -6.62
C PHE A 413 -15.05 -1.29 -6.62
N LEU A 414 -15.72 -1.66 -7.72
CA LEU A 414 -17.17 -1.55 -7.85
C LEU A 414 -17.83 -2.92 -7.64
N THR A 415 -18.98 -2.88 -7.00
CA THR A 415 -19.96 -3.96 -6.95
C THR A 415 -21.31 -3.41 -7.37
N GLY A 416 -22.25 -4.26 -7.77
CA GLY A 416 -23.56 -3.77 -8.19
C GLY A 416 -24.31 -4.73 -9.08
N SER A 417 -25.49 -4.30 -9.50
CA SER A 417 -26.43 -5.08 -10.31
C SER A 417 -27.26 -4.18 -11.22
N GLY A 418 -27.91 -4.79 -12.22
CA GLY A 418 -28.76 -4.07 -13.17
C GLY A 418 -27.97 -3.45 -14.32
N VAL A 419 -26.70 -3.83 -14.46
CA VAL A 419 -25.79 -3.37 -15.51
C VAL A 419 -25.61 -4.44 -16.58
N GLY A 420 -25.32 -4.01 -17.80
CA GLY A 420 -24.87 -4.86 -18.91
C GLY A 420 -23.52 -4.40 -19.43
N ALA A 421 -22.81 -5.29 -20.11
CA ALA A 421 -21.58 -4.92 -20.82
C ALA A 421 -21.92 -3.98 -21.99
N VAL A 422 -21.12 -2.94 -22.19
CA VAL A 422 -21.22 -2.13 -23.41
C VAL A 422 -20.74 -2.99 -24.57
N PRO A 423 -21.53 -3.17 -25.65
CA PRO A 423 -21.06 -3.87 -26.82
C PRO A 423 -19.81 -3.17 -27.37
N GLU A 424 -18.72 -3.92 -27.54
CA GLU A 424 -17.53 -3.40 -28.23
C GLU A 424 -17.96 -2.76 -29.56
N PRO A 425 -17.49 -1.54 -29.89
CA PRO A 425 -17.76 -0.99 -31.22
C PRO A 425 -17.27 -2.00 -32.23
N ALA A 426 -18.17 -2.48 -33.10
CA ALA A 426 -17.89 -3.52 -34.08
C ALA A 426 -16.63 -3.15 -34.87
N THR A 427 -15.49 -3.70 -34.45
CA THR A 427 -14.19 -3.32 -34.96
C THR A 427 -14.08 -3.98 -36.33
N MET A 428 -14.43 -3.23 -37.38
CA MET A 428 -14.02 -3.42 -38.78
C MET A 428 -14.00 -4.87 -39.32
N ALA A 429 -14.88 -5.77 -38.86
CA ALA A 429 -15.10 -7.06 -39.53
C ALA A 429 -15.74 -6.87 -40.94
N ALA A 430 -16.21 -5.67 -41.25
CA ALA A 430 -16.79 -5.30 -42.54
C ALA A 430 -15.77 -5.07 -43.68
N LEU A 431 -14.46 -4.94 -43.40
CA LEU A 431 -13.46 -4.78 -44.47
C LEU A 431 -13.04 -6.11 -45.14
N GLY A 432 -13.31 -7.26 -44.51
CA GLY A 432 -12.99 -8.58 -45.07
C GLY A 432 -13.98 -9.12 -46.10
N LEU A 433 -15.23 -8.65 -46.08
CA LEU A 433 -16.29 -9.11 -47.00
C LEU A 433 -16.42 -8.26 -48.28
N GLY A 434 -15.93 -7.01 -48.27
CA GLY A 434 -15.96 -6.12 -49.43
C GLY A 434 -14.91 -6.44 -50.51
N VAL A 435 -13.79 -7.08 -50.15
CA VAL A 435 -12.70 -7.37 -51.10
C VAL A 435 -12.93 -8.67 -51.89
N LEU A 436 -13.68 -9.63 -51.35
CA LEU A 436 -14.04 -10.86 -52.08
C LEU A 436 -15.09 -10.65 -53.18
N ALA A 437 -15.90 -9.58 -53.10
CA ALA A 437 -16.91 -9.27 -54.12
C ALA A 437 -16.32 -8.59 -55.37
N LEU A 438 -15.17 -7.91 -55.26
CA LEU A 438 -14.52 -7.22 -56.37
C LEU A 438 -13.51 -8.10 -57.14
N HIS A 439 -13.03 -9.21 -56.57
CA HIS A 439 -12.12 -10.13 -57.27
C HIS A 439 -12.82 -11.17 -58.17
N ARG A 440 -14.16 -11.27 -58.13
CA ARG A 440 -14.92 -12.23 -58.95
C ARG A 440 -15.46 -11.68 -60.28
N ARG A 441 -15.24 -10.40 -60.61
CA ARG A 441 -15.76 -9.76 -61.85
C ARG A 441 -14.75 -9.51 -62.98
N ARG A 442 -13.49 -9.94 -62.86
CA ARG A 442 -12.51 -9.86 -63.96
C ARG A 442 -11.95 -11.25 -64.32
N LYS A 443 -12.78 -12.06 -64.98
CA LYS A 443 -12.33 -13.15 -65.88
C LYS A 443 -13.51 -13.63 -66.73
N SER A 444 -13.82 -12.87 -67.79
CA SER A 444 -14.59 -13.33 -68.95
C SER A 444 -14.66 -12.21 -70.00
N SER A 445 -13.75 -12.22 -70.98
CA SER A 445 -14.07 -12.18 -72.42
C SER A 445 -12.85 -11.81 -73.25
N LYS A 446 -12.50 -12.72 -74.17
CA LYS A 446 -11.76 -12.59 -75.44
C LYS A 446 -10.32 -12.07 -75.41
#